data_AF-A0A355C158-F1
#
_entry.id   AF-A0A355C158-F1
#
_cell.length_a   1.000
_cell.length_b   1.000
_cell.length_c   1.000
_cell.angle_alpha   90.00
_cell.angle_beta   90.00
_cell.angle_gamma   90.00
#
_symmetry.space_group_name_H-M   'P 1'
#
loop_
_entity.id
_entity.type
_entity.pdbx_description
1 polymer ?
#
loop_
_entity_poly.entity_id
_entity_poly.type
_entity_poly.pdbx_seq_one_letter_code
_entity_poly.pdbx_strand_id
1 'polypeptide(L)'
;MVEAGGVEGVAALPGVLERLPADRRIVAVLRGEQVAMRDIPSPPRQPAKLKAAAGYLLEDELAEAVDELHIAISTGAEGVRAYAISKPLMRSWADAFAEAGVTLAEMSVDYALIGGSSGVCVIAANRDRIIAARGGAGFAAELPLAEIVAPAFLAAAGEAAIVSYGAHEHLGRWAAAPVERRPLAHEADLVSLFGANLGGKDGRVNFLSGEFSPKRTYTVELGAWRRPAALAAGLASGLVLLGGASGLRDWRVAERYETTAEILHKSAFPTFEGGDIRGHVRGLLASGAKTAGFLDMTARLTAGLEAHEGVSIERIRFDAGRGQYTFSIKSASDAGIEAFRTGLAAFGVEATDNGGYRRTGDQWVGEMTARAL
;
A
#
# COMPACT_ATOMS: atom_id res chain seq x y z
N MET A 1 23.71 -1.91 34.79
CA MET A 1 24.97 -2.61 35.10
C MET A 1 25.77 -2.64 33.82
N VAL A 2 26.99 -2.10 33.81
CA VAL A 2 27.88 -2.18 32.64
C VAL A 2 28.80 -3.38 32.86
N GLU A 3 28.83 -4.30 31.91
CA GLU A 3 29.76 -5.43 31.89
C GLU A 3 30.82 -5.19 30.82
N ALA A 4 32.06 -5.61 31.08
CA ALA A 4 33.12 -5.69 30.09
C ALA A 4 33.82 -7.03 30.18
N GLY A 5 34.38 -7.46 29.06
CA GLY A 5 35.12 -8.71 28.93
C GLY A 5 35.76 -8.82 27.55
N GLY A 6 36.66 -9.79 27.41
CA GLY A 6 37.32 -10.11 26.15
C GLY A 6 36.78 -11.40 25.53
N VAL A 7 36.81 -11.46 24.21
CA VAL A 7 36.60 -12.67 23.43
C VAL A 7 37.72 -12.82 22.41
N GLU A 8 38.05 -14.04 22.00
CA GLU A 8 39.12 -14.28 21.02
C GLU A 8 38.81 -13.71 19.64
N GLY A 9 37.52 -13.58 19.30
CA GLY A 9 37.09 -13.01 18.03
C GLY A 9 35.57 -12.92 17.87
N VAL A 10 35.14 -12.45 16.71
CA VAL A 10 33.72 -12.21 16.39
C VAL A 10 32.89 -13.50 16.45
N ALA A 11 33.48 -14.64 16.08
CA ALA A 11 32.84 -15.96 16.13
C ALA A 11 32.41 -16.40 17.55
N ALA A 12 33.02 -15.84 18.60
CA ALA A 12 32.66 -16.14 19.99
C ALA A 12 31.53 -15.25 20.53
N LEU A 13 31.13 -14.21 19.80
CA LEU A 13 30.08 -13.28 20.24
C LEU A 13 28.71 -13.95 20.48
N PRO A 14 28.23 -14.93 19.69
CA PRO A 14 26.93 -15.56 19.93
C PRO A 14 26.74 -16.06 21.37
N GLY A 15 27.75 -16.70 21.98
CA GLY A 15 27.67 -17.18 23.36
C GLY A 15 27.61 -16.05 24.40
N VAL A 16 28.27 -14.91 24.14
CA VAL A 16 28.13 -13.70 24.98
C VAL A 16 26.73 -13.11 24.83
N LEU A 17 26.24 -13.10 23.59
CA LEU A 17 24.95 -12.54 23.21
C LEU A 17 23.78 -13.36 23.82
N GLU A 18 23.88 -14.67 24.00
CA GLU A 18 22.79 -15.45 24.64
C GLU A 18 22.45 -14.96 26.06
N ARG A 19 23.40 -14.35 26.78
CA ARG A 19 23.20 -13.81 28.13
C ARG A 19 22.50 -12.45 28.18
N LEU A 20 22.33 -11.80 27.02
CA LEU A 20 21.79 -10.44 26.92
C LEU A 20 20.35 -10.46 26.36
N PRO A 21 19.52 -9.44 26.64
CA PRO A 21 18.15 -9.35 26.14
C PRO A 21 18.07 -9.46 24.61
N ALA A 22 17.04 -10.12 24.07
CA ALA A 22 16.91 -10.30 22.61
C ALA A 22 16.82 -8.95 21.85
N ASP A 23 16.06 -7.99 22.37
CA ASP A 23 15.94 -6.64 21.82
C ASP A 23 17.10 -5.75 22.29
N ARG A 24 18.23 -5.87 21.58
CA ARG A 24 19.45 -5.14 21.90
C ARG A 24 20.02 -4.46 20.67
N ARG A 25 20.72 -3.36 20.91
CA ARG A 25 21.47 -2.65 19.88
C ARG A 25 22.95 -3.02 19.97
N ILE A 26 23.49 -3.62 18.91
CA ILE A 26 24.91 -3.99 18.82
C ILE A 26 25.63 -2.91 18.01
N VAL A 27 26.64 -2.28 18.61
CA VAL A 27 27.48 -1.27 17.95
C VAL A 27 28.92 -1.76 17.93
N ALA A 28 29.51 -1.82 16.74
CA ALA A 28 30.93 -2.09 16.58
C ALA A 28 31.71 -0.78 16.67
N VAL A 29 32.78 -0.77 17.46
CA VAL A 29 33.67 0.39 17.61
C VAL A 29 35.03 -0.01 17.08
N LEU A 30 35.40 0.54 15.93
CA LEU A 30 36.68 0.30 15.27
C LEU A 30 37.80 1.07 15.97
N ARG A 31 39.01 0.55 15.84
CA ARG A 31 40.23 1.21 16.27
C ARG A 31 40.50 2.43 15.39
N GLY A 32 40.71 3.58 16.01
CA GLY A 32 40.98 4.82 15.29
C GLY A 32 42.22 4.82 14.41
N GLU A 33 43.22 3.96 14.66
CA GLU A 33 44.41 3.87 13.79
C GLU A 33 44.07 3.38 12.37
N GLN A 34 42.93 2.69 12.22
CA GLN A 34 42.48 2.11 10.95
C GLN A 34 41.63 3.08 10.12
N VAL A 35 41.35 4.28 10.66
CA VAL A 35 40.40 5.22 10.10
C VAL A 35 41.05 6.60 9.99
N ALA A 36 41.15 7.09 8.76
CA ALA A 36 41.53 8.48 8.52
C ALA A 36 40.29 9.38 8.60
N MET A 37 40.45 10.61 9.08
CA MET A 37 39.35 11.58 9.20
C MET A 37 39.78 12.96 8.75
N ARG A 38 38.94 13.64 7.98
CA ARG A 38 39.13 15.03 7.56
C ARG A 38 37.87 15.87 7.66
N ASP A 39 38.04 17.12 8.08
CA ASP A 39 37.02 18.14 7.92
C ASP A 39 36.86 18.45 6.42
N ILE A 40 35.62 18.55 5.94
CA ILE A 40 35.33 18.96 4.57
C ILE A 40 35.13 20.48 4.59
N PRO A 41 36.10 21.28 4.10
CA PRO A 41 35.93 22.72 4.02
C PRO A 41 34.82 23.05 3.03
N SER A 42 33.94 23.99 3.39
CA SER A 42 32.85 24.48 2.52
C SER A 42 32.03 23.34 1.88
N PRO A 43 31.35 22.51 2.69
CA PRO A 43 30.71 21.28 2.21
C PRO A 43 29.61 21.59 1.18
N PRO A 44 29.62 20.93 0.00
CA PRO A 44 28.54 21.05 -0.97
C PRO A 44 27.20 20.60 -0.35
N ARG A 45 26.12 21.34 -0.63
CA ARG A 45 24.76 20.98 -0.18
C ARG A 45 24.21 19.71 -0.85
N GLN A 46 24.69 19.39 -2.06
CA GLN A 46 24.22 18.23 -2.81
C GLN A 46 24.97 16.96 -2.35
N PRO A 47 24.28 15.89 -1.90
CA PRO A 47 24.93 14.70 -1.33
C PRO A 47 25.95 14.02 -2.26
N ALA A 48 25.63 13.92 -3.55
CA ALA A 48 26.55 13.33 -4.53
C ALA A 48 27.85 14.14 -4.67
N LYS A 49 27.76 15.47 -4.68
CA LYS A 49 28.93 16.37 -4.73
C LYS A 49 29.72 16.36 -3.44
N LEU A 50 29.04 16.23 -2.30
CA LEU A 50 29.69 16.08 -1.00
C LEU A 50 30.50 14.79 -0.92
N LYS A 51 29.95 13.67 -1.40
CA LYS A 51 30.66 12.39 -1.47
C LYS A 51 31.87 12.45 -2.42
N ALA A 52 31.74 13.09 -3.57
CA ALA A 52 32.86 13.29 -4.49
C ALA A 52 33.96 14.17 -3.86
N ALA A 53 33.60 15.28 -3.22
CA ALA A 53 34.54 16.16 -2.52
C ALA A 53 35.28 15.44 -1.39
N ALA A 54 34.59 14.60 -0.62
CA ALA A 54 35.20 13.74 0.39
C ALA A 54 36.21 12.76 -0.23
N GLY A 55 35.87 12.15 -1.37
CA GLY A 55 36.75 11.26 -2.13
C GLY A 55 38.05 11.93 -2.52
N TYR A 56 37.98 13.05 -3.24
CA TYR A 56 39.18 13.77 -3.69
C TYR A 56 40.07 14.24 -2.53
N LEU A 57 39.47 14.78 -1.47
CA LEU A 57 40.22 15.24 -0.30
C LEU A 57 41.03 14.11 0.36
N LEU A 58 40.43 12.91 0.44
CA LEU A 58 41.08 11.76 1.06
C LEU A 58 42.08 11.08 0.12
N GLU A 59 41.85 11.11 -1.19
CA GLU A 59 42.80 10.61 -2.21
C GLU A 59 44.14 11.35 -2.13
N ASP A 60 44.06 12.69 -2.13
CA ASP A 60 45.23 13.57 -2.13
C ASP A 60 46.09 13.37 -0.87
N GLU A 61 45.47 13.02 0.26
CA GLU A 61 46.14 12.88 1.54
C GLU A 61 46.61 11.45 1.87
N LEU A 62 45.87 10.43 1.47
CA LEU A 62 46.20 9.04 1.81
C LEU A 62 47.10 8.36 0.79
N ALA A 63 47.24 8.94 -0.42
CA ALA A 63 47.95 8.32 -1.55
C ALA A 63 47.44 6.90 -1.90
N GLU A 64 46.21 6.58 -1.47
CA GLU A 64 45.48 5.37 -1.81
C GLU A 64 44.39 5.73 -2.82
N ALA A 65 44.11 4.83 -3.77
CA ALA A 65 43.02 5.04 -4.72
C ALA A 65 41.67 5.09 -3.98
N VAL A 66 40.85 6.11 -4.27
CA VAL A 66 39.50 6.26 -3.66
C VAL A 66 38.64 5.02 -3.87
N ASP A 67 38.84 4.31 -4.97
CA ASP A 67 38.13 3.07 -5.29
C ASP A 67 38.41 1.94 -4.28
N GLU A 68 39.51 1.99 -3.54
CA GLU A 68 39.86 1.04 -2.47
C GLU A 68 39.43 1.51 -1.07
N LEU A 69 38.92 2.74 -0.95
CA LEU A 69 38.49 3.33 0.31
C LEU A 69 36.96 3.32 0.44
N HIS A 70 36.48 2.93 1.61
CA HIS A 70 35.10 3.15 2.02
C HIS A 70 35.02 4.48 2.77
N ILE A 71 34.18 5.37 2.27
CA ILE A 71 34.04 6.73 2.79
C ILE A 71 32.69 6.91 3.47
N ALA A 72 32.72 7.20 4.76
CA ALA A 72 31.57 7.61 5.55
C ALA A 72 31.62 9.11 5.84
N ILE A 73 30.46 9.77 5.87
CA ILE A 73 30.38 11.22 6.09
C ILE A 73 29.50 11.48 7.30
N SER A 74 30.01 12.27 8.25
CA SER A 74 29.23 12.77 9.38
C SER A 74 28.91 14.24 9.20
N THR A 75 27.67 14.62 9.43
CA THR A 75 27.21 16.02 9.45
C THR A 75 26.70 16.35 10.85
N GLY A 76 27.15 17.44 11.45
CA GLY A 76 26.69 17.88 12.76
C GLY A 76 26.91 19.37 12.99
N ALA A 77 26.59 19.84 14.20
CA ALA A 77 26.78 21.24 14.59
C ALA A 77 28.26 21.69 14.47
N GLU A 78 29.19 20.77 14.66
CA GLU A 78 30.63 21.00 14.59
C GLU A 78 31.18 20.94 13.15
N GLY A 79 30.33 20.81 12.13
CA GLY A 79 30.71 20.79 10.72
C GLY A 79 30.50 19.43 10.03
N VAL A 80 31.16 19.26 8.89
CA VAL A 80 31.05 18.08 8.04
C VAL A 80 32.41 17.41 7.93
N ARG A 81 32.44 16.09 8.11
CA ARG A 81 33.67 15.29 8.10
C ARG A 81 33.55 14.07 7.23
N ALA A 82 34.65 13.73 6.57
CA ALA A 82 34.85 12.49 5.86
C ALA A 82 35.71 11.54 6.70
N TYR A 83 35.37 10.26 6.68
CA TYR A 83 36.11 9.19 7.33
C TYR A 83 36.40 8.13 6.27
N ALA A 84 37.66 7.73 6.15
CA ALA A 84 38.09 6.69 5.22
C ALA A 84 38.58 5.47 5.97
N ILE A 85 38.17 4.31 5.50
CA ILE A 85 38.68 3.00 5.91
C ILE A 85 38.90 2.14 4.66
N SER A 86 39.96 1.33 4.65
CA SER A 86 40.20 0.36 3.59
C SER A 86 38.98 -0.55 3.38
N LYS A 87 38.52 -0.69 2.12
CA LYS A 87 37.41 -1.60 1.76
C LYS A 87 37.72 -3.06 2.11
N PRO A 88 38.91 -3.62 1.83
CA PRO A 88 39.30 -4.94 2.32
C PRO A 88 39.10 -5.11 3.82
N LEU A 89 39.54 -4.14 4.64
CA LEU A 89 39.36 -4.19 6.09
C LEU A 89 37.88 -4.11 6.48
N MET A 90 37.12 -3.18 5.90
CA MET A 90 35.69 -3.04 6.14
C MET A 90 34.92 -4.32 5.78
N ARG A 91 35.27 -4.97 4.66
CA ARG A 91 34.71 -6.24 4.22
C ARG A 91 35.04 -7.36 5.20
N SER A 92 36.29 -7.46 5.66
CA SER A 92 36.69 -8.46 6.66
C SER A 92 35.86 -8.38 7.94
N TRP A 93 35.59 -7.15 8.43
CA TRP A 93 34.70 -6.97 9.59
C TRP A 93 33.26 -7.34 9.28
N ALA A 94 32.69 -6.84 8.17
CA ALA A 94 31.32 -7.14 7.78
C ALA A 94 31.07 -8.64 7.62
N ASP A 95 32.00 -9.35 6.97
CA ASP A 95 31.93 -10.79 6.75
C ASP A 95 32.04 -11.55 8.08
N ALA A 96 32.98 -11.17 8.96
CA ALA A 96 33.13 -11.81 10.27
C ALA A 96 31.86 -11.70 11.15
N PHE A 97 31.18 -10.53 11.15
CA PHE A 97 29.92 -10.37 11.87
C PHE A 97 28.77 -11.14 11.22
N ALA A 98 28.71 -11.17 9.89
CA ALA A 98 27.71 -11.93 9.15
C ALA A 98 27.84 -13.44 9.37
N GLU A 99 29.06 -13.98 9.32
CA GLU A 99 29.36 -15.40 9.58
C GLU A 99 29.01 -15.81 11.01
N ALA A 100 29.20 -14.91 11.98
CA ALA A 100 28.79 -15.12 13.37
C ALA A 100 27.27 -14.96 13.59
N GLY A 101 26.49 -14.61 12.57
CA GLY A 101 25.05 -14.35 12.70
C GLY A 101 24.72 -13.09 13.52
N VAL A 102 25.67 -12.17 13.67
CA VAL A 102 25.53 -10.96 14.48
C VAL A 102 25.15 -9.79 13.59
N THR A 103 23.98 -9.21 13.84
CA THR A 103 23.55 -8.01 13.10
C THR A 103 23.97 -6.75 13.84
N LEU A 104 24.83 -5.95 13.20
CA LEU A 104 25.24 -4.65 13.72
C LEU A 104 24.19 -3.58 13.42
N ALA A 105 23.89 -2.75 14.41
CA ALA A 105 23.07 -1.55 14.24
C ALA A 105 23.89 -0.34 13.77
N GLU A 106 25.17 -0.28 14.17
CA GLU A 106 26.10 0.79 13.80
C GLU A 106 27.54 0.25 13.86
N MET A 107 28.39 0.77 12.98
CA MET A 107 29.84 0.62 13.08
C MET A 107 30.45 2.01 13.11
N SER A 108 31.15 2.36 14.19
CA SER A 108 31.74 3.68 14.39
C SER A 108 33.23 3.54 14.73
N VAL A 109 33.88 4.64 15.11
CA VAL A 109 35.29 4.69 15.47
C VAL A 109 35.45 5.20 16.90
N ASP A 110 36.46 4.69 17.62
CA ASP A 110 36.65 4.96 19.05
C ASP A 110 36.72 6.45 19.41
N TYR A 111 37.53 7.26 18.71
CA TYR A 111 37.63 8.70 18.98
C TYR A 111 36.32 9.47 18.71
N ALA A 112 35.39 8.93 17.91
CA ALA A 112 34.07 9.53 17.73
C ALA A 112 33.13 9.28 18.94
N LEU A 113 33.49 8.38 19.85
CA LEU A 113 32.63 7.93 20.96
C LEU A 113 33.18 8.26 22.35
N ILE A 114 34.25 9.07 22.47
CA ILE A 114 34.76 9.52 23.78
C ILE A 114 34.21 10.88 24.25
N GLY A 115 33.41 11.58 23.41
CA GLY A 115 32.57 12.70 23.86
C GLY A 115 33.20 14.10 23.86
N GLY A 116 34.12 14.39 22.94
CA GLY A 116 34.68 15.74 22.76
C GLY A 116 33.73 16.71 22.02
N SER A 117 33.87 18.01 22.31
CA SER A 117 33.18 19.13 21.65
C SER A 117 34.16 20.24 21.27
N SER A 118 33.74 21.29 20.56
CA SER A 118 34.61 22.44 20.27
C SER A 118 35.20 23.08 21.53
N GLY A 119 34.44 23.09 22.63
CA GLY A 119 34.85 23.64 23.93
C GLY A 119 35.48 22.63 24.89
N VAL A 120 35.48 21.33 24.56
CA VAL A 120 36.02 20.27 25.43
C VAL A 120 36.83 19.27 24.60
N CYS A 121 38.12 19.18 24.89
CA CYS A 121 39.00 18.14 24.37
C CYS A 121 39.04 16.97 25.35
N VAL A 122 38.80 15.75 24.86
CA VAL A 122 38.86 14.53 25.66
C VAL A 122 40.05 13.69 25.22
N ILE A 123 40.83 13.21 26.19
CA ILE A 123 41.91 12.24 25.98
C ILE A 123 41.65 11.04 26.88
N ALA A 124 41.70 9.84 26.31
CA ALA A 124 41.57 8.59 27.03
C ALA A 124 42.78 7.68 26.75
N ALA A 125 43.36 7.13 27.81
CA ALA A 125 44.34 6.06 27.69
C ALA A 125 43.61 4.71 27.60
N ASN A 126 44.03 3.86 26.67
CA ASN A 126 43.56 2.49 26.57
C ASN A 126 44.78 1.60 26.38
N ARG A 127 45.24 0.93 27.45
CA ARG A 127 46.49 0.14 27.44
C ARG A 127 47.68 0.99 26.94
N ASP A 128 48.24 0.64 25.78
CA ASP A 128 49.41 1.24 25.15
C ASP A 128 49.07 2.30 24.08
N ARG A 129 47.80 2.68 23.96
CA ARG A 129 47.30 3.66 22.99
C ARG A 129 46.53 4.79 23.63
N ILE A 130 46.51 5.92 22.92
CA ILE A 130 45.83 7.15 23.29
C ILE A 130 44.72 7.40 22.28
N ILE A 131 43.55 7.75 22.77
CA ILE A 131 42.39 8.15 21.96
C ILE A 131 42.08 9.60 22.34
N ALA A 132 42.04 10.50 21.37
CA ALA A 132 41.77 11.91 21.60
C ALA A 132 40.64 12.40 20.69
N ALA A 133 39.79 13.28 21.22
CA ALA A 133 38.65 13.84 20.49
C ALA A 133 38.38 15.29 20.88
N ARG A 134 38.02 16.11 19.88
CA ARG A 134 37.66 17.51 20.05
C ARG A 134 36.74 17.93 18.91
N GLY A 135 35.55 18.43 19.24
CA GLY A 135 34.61 18.97 18.27
C GLY A 135 34.28 17.98 17.15
N GLY A 136 34.35 16.67 17.39
CA GLY A 136 34.18 15.61 16.39
C GLY A 136 35.38 15.37 15.45
N ALA A 137 36.49 16.10 15.60
CA ALA A 137 37.80 15.65 15.16
C ALA A 137 38.41 14.71 16.22
N GLY A 138 39.33 13.85 15.83
CA GLY A 138 40.01 12.97 16.77
C GLY A 138 41.09 12.14 16.10
N PHE A 139 41.88 11.48 16.93
CA PHE A 139 42.86 10.50 16.52
C PHE A 139 42.92 9.38 17.55
N ALA A 140 43.43 8.23 17.13
CA ALA A 140 43.97 7.25 18.04
C ALA A 140 45.34 6.79 17.56
N ALA A 141 46.27 6.59 18.49
CA ALA A 141 47.63 6.21 18.18
C ALA A 141 48.28 5.45 19.34
N GLU A 142 49.22 4.58 19.02
CA GLU A 142 50.14 4.01 20.02
C GLU A 142 50.94 5.12 20.69
N LEU A 143 51.34 4.88 21.94
CA LEU A 143 51.95 5.90 22.79
C LEU A 143 53.16 6.62 22.13
N PRO A 144 54.12 5.94 21.46
CA PRO A 144 55.25 6.64 20.83
C PRO A 144 54.83 7.66 19.77
N LEU A 145 53.79 7.35 19.00
CA LEU A 145 53.24 8.29 18.01
C LEU A 145 52.39 9.36 18.69
N ALA A 146 51.59 8.99 19.69
CA ALA A 146 50.78 9.93 20.46
C ALA A 146 51.62 11.03 21.13
N GLU A 147 52.82 10.70 21.62
CA GLU A 147 53.76 11.70 22.18
C GLU A 147 54.15 12.79 21.15
N ILE A 148 54.06 12.49 19.85
CA ILE A 148 54.34 13.44 18.76
C ILE A 148 53.07 14.22 18.37
N VAL A 149 51.92 13.54 18.24
CA VAL A 149 50.70 14.17 17.68
C VAL A 149 49.85 14.87 18.74
N ALA A 150 49.83 14.36 19.98
CA ALA A 150 49.01 14.91 21.05
C ALA A 150 49.32 16.38 21.38
N PRO A 151 50.60 16.84 21.45
CA PRO A 151 50.90 18.25 21.68
C PRO A 151 50.29 19.17 20.62
N ALA A 152 50.40 18.81 19.33
CA ALA A 152 49.83 19.59 18.24
C ALA A 152 48.29 19.58 18.28
N PHE A 153 47.70 18.42 18.58
CA PHE A 153 46.24 18.28 18.70
C PHE A 153 45.67 19.13 19.85
N LEU A 154 46.35 19.13 21.00
CA LEU A 154 45.96 19.93 22.17
C LEU A 154 46.22 21.42 21.97
N ALA A 155 47.33 21.80 21.31
CA ALA A 155 47.58 23.19 20.95
C ALA A 155 46.50 23.74 20.02
N ALA A 156 46.04 22.95 19.06
CA ALA A 156 44.92 23.30 18.17
C ALA A 156 43.57 23.41 18.90
N ALA A 157 43.47 22.93 20.14
CA ALA A 157 42.28 23.08 20.97
C ALA A 157 42.13 24.48 21.58
N GLY A 158 43.20 25.28 21.60
CA GLY A 158 43.18 26.64 22.15
C GLY A 158 42.75 26.67 23.61
N GLU A 159 41.64 27.35 23.89
CA GLU A 159 41.09 27.53 25.24
C GLU A 159 40.13 26.40 25.68
N ALA A 160 39.92 25.36 24.85
CA ALA A 160 39.05 24.25 25.20
C ALA A 160 39.49 23.56 26.50
N ALA A 161 38.52 23.21 27.35
CA ALA A 161 38.80 22.46 28.56
C ALA A 161 39.33 21.06 28.20
N ILE A 162 40.35 20.59 28.90
CA ILE A 162 40.93 19.26 28.66
C ILE A 162 40.43 18.31 29.73
N VAL A 163 39.79 17.22 29.32
CA VAL A 163 39.33 16.14 30.18
C VAL A 163 40.15 14.88 29.88
N SER A 164 40.77 14.32 30.90
CA SER A 164 41.58 13.11 30.81
C SER A 164 40.90 11.92 31.46
N TYR A 165 40.91 10.79 30.78
CA TYR A 165 40.54 9.48 31.29
C TYR A 165 41.77 8.57 31.28
N GLY A 166 42.40 8.37 32.44
CA GLY A 166 43.55 7.45 32.59
C GLY A 166 44.89 7.90 31.98
N ALA A 167 44.94 8.94 31.13
CA ALA A 167 46.16 9.40 30.45
C ALA A 167 47.01 10.42 31.25
N HIS A 168 46.79 10.50 32.57
CA HIS A 168 47.22 11.64 33.41
C HIS A 168 48.73 11.90 33.43
N GLU A 169 49.54 10.85 33.30
CA GLU A 169 51.00 10.93 33.39
C GLU A 169 51.64 11.60 32.17
N HIS A 170 51.03 11.46 31.00
CA HIS A 170 51.54 12.01 29.74
C HIS A 170 51.12 13.47 29.54
N LEU A 171 49.95 13.85 30.07
CA LEU A 171 49.34 15.15 29.81
C LEU A 171 50.14 16.34 30.32
N GLY A 172 50.92 16.17 31.40
CA GLY A 172 51.83 17.22 31.87
C GLY A 172 52.92 17.59 30.86
N ARG A 173 53.17 16.73 29.85
CA ARG A 173 54.11 16.99 28.75
C ARG A 173 53.40 17.55 27.51
N TRP A 174 52.12 17.24 27.32
CA TRP A 174 51.37 17.60 26.11
C TRP A 174 50.58 18.90 26.23
N ALA A 175 50.16 19.29 27.43
CA ALA A 175 49.35 20.47 27.66
C ALA A 175 49.89 21.34 28.78
N ALA A 176 49.93 22.66 28.53
CA ALA A 176 50.15 23.66 29.58
C ALA A 176 48.85 24.02 30.32
N ALA A 177 47.69 23.74 29.73
CA ALA A 177 46.38 24.06 30.29
C ALA A 177 46.01 23.12 31.46
N PRO A 178 45.20 23.59 32.42
CA PRO A 178 44.69 22.75 33.49
C PRO A 178 43.83 21.62 32.92
N VAL A 179 44.07 20.41 33.41
CA VAL A 179 43.39 19.19 32.96
C VAL A 179 42.45 18.67 34.04
N GLU A 180 41.18 18.49 33.69
CA GLU A 180 40.22 17.76 34.52
C GLU A 180 40.54 16.27 34.45
N ARG A 181 40.82 15.66 35.60
CA ARG A 181 41.21 14.25 35.70
C ARG A 181 40.01 13.40 36.07
N ARG A 182 39.69 12.42 35.24
CA ARG A 182 38.67 11.41 35.50
C ARG A 182 39.29 10.01 35.58
N PRO A 183 38.72 9.13 36.43
CA PRO A 183 39.19 7.76 36.54
C PRO A 183 38.83 6.96 35.28
N LEU A 184 39.70 6.04 34.92
CA LEU A 184 39.50 5.01 33.91
C LEU A 184 40.30 3.78 34.34
N ALA A 185 39.84 3.14 35.42
CA ALA A 185 40.60 2.10 36.12
C ALA A 185 40.38 0.72 35.49
N HIS A 186 39.22 0.50 34.88
CA HIS A 186 38.84 -0.79 34.29
C HIS A 186 38.38 -0.62 32.84
N GLU A 187 38.46 -1.69 32.05
CA GLU A 187 37.97 -1.70 30.67
C GLU A 187 36.47 -1.35 30.58
N ALA A 188 35.69 -1.71 31.61
CA ALA A 188 34.29 -1.34 31.72
C ALA A 188 34.05 0.18 31.75
N ASP A 189 35.01 0.96 32.25
CA ASP A 189 34.90 2.42 32.30
C ASP A 189 34.99 3.00 30.87
N LEU A 190 35.85 2.43 30.01
CA LEU A 190 35.98 2.85 28.62
C LEU A 190 34.75 2.45 27.80
N VAL A 191 34.25 1.22 28.01
CA VAL A 191 32.99 0.77 27.39
C VAL A 191 31.81 1.64 27.83
N SER A 192 31.77 2.04 29.11
CA SER A 192 30.78 2.98 29.63
C SER A 192 30.88 4.35 28.96
N LEU A 193 32.11 4.84 28.75
CA LEU A 193 32.37 6.11 28.07
C LEU A 193 31.86 6.07 26.62
N PHE A 194 32.15 5.01 25.88
CA PHE A 194 31.58 4.80 24.54
C PHE A 194 30.05 4.78 24.59
N GLY A 195 29.48 3.97 25.50
CA GLY A 195 28.04 3.83 25.69
C GLY A 195 27.31 5.14 25.99
N ALA A 196 27.90 5.99 26.86
CA ALA A 196 27.35 7.30 27.21
C ALA A 196 27.23 8.23 26.00
N ASN A 197 28.16 8.13 25.04
CA ASN A 197 28.19 8.97 23.85
C ASN A 197 27.42 8.39 22.65
N LEU A 198 26.92 7.14 22.73
CA LEU A 198 26.04 6.56 21.71
C LEU A 198 24.63 7.19 21.66
N GLY A 199 24.22 7.91 22.71
CA GLY A 199 22.91 8.55 22.83
C GLY A 199 22.74 9.85 22.03
N GLY A 200 23.84 10.55 21.71
CA GLY A 200 23.81 11.80 20.94
C GLY A 200 23.57 11.53 19.46
N LYS A 201 22.50 12.08 18.86
CA LYS A 201 22.12 11.80 17.47
C LYS A 201 22.96 12.55 16.43
N ASP A 202 23.57 13.67 16.78
CA ASP A 202 24.20 14.57 15.82
C ASP A 202 25.68 14.24 15.62
N GLY A 203 26.14 14.31 14.36
CA GLY A 203 27.57 14.27 14.02
C GLY A 203 28.26 12.92 14.18
N ARG A 204 27.55 11.82 14.45
CA ARG A 204 28.17 10.49 14.51
C ARG A 204 28.48 9.92 13.13
N VAL A 205 29.64 9.29 13.01
CA VAL A 205 29.99 8.51 11.83
C VAL A 205 29.43 7.09 11.96
N ASN A 206 28.81 6.61 10.89
CA ASN A 206 28.43 5.20 10.74
C ASN A 206 29.00 4.64 9.42
N PHE A 207 29.89 3.66 9.54
CA PHE A 207 30.50 2.96 8.40
C PHE A 207 29.53 1.97 7.72
N LEU A 208 28.42 1.60 8.36
CA LEU A 208 27.37 0.77 7.73
C LEU A 208 26.52 1.60 6.75
N SER A 209 27.14 2.05 5.68
CA SER A 209 26.56 2.91 4.65
C SER A 209 26.99 2.47 3.26
N GLY A 210 26.27 2.91 2.21
CA GLY A 210 26.57 2.54 0.83
C GLY A 210 26.55 1.03 0.62
N GLU A 211 27.66 0.47 0.13
CA GLU A 211 27.80 -0.97 -0.14
C GLU A 211 27.78 -1.85 1.12
N PHE A 212 28.09 -1.28 2.29
CA PHE A 212 28.08 -1.97 3.58
C PHE A 212 26.81 -1.70 4.40
N SER A 213 25.78 -1.12 3.78
CA SER A 213 24.49 -0.93 4.43
C SER A 213 23.86 -2.29 4.76
N PRO A 214 23.33 -2.49 5.98
CA PRO A 214 22.77 -3.78 6.38
C PRO A 214 21.60 -4.12 5.45
N LYS A 215 21.64 -5.31 4.87
CA LYS A 215 20.51 -5.85 4.11
C LYS A 215 19.35 -5.99 5.09
N ARG A 216 18.32 -5.15 4.95
CA ARG A 216 17.12 -5.16 5.80
C ARG A 216 16.56 -6.57 5.86
N THR A 217 16.79 -7.26 6.97
CA THR A 217 16.12 -8.52 7.24
C THR A 217 14.75 -8.14 7.77
N TYR A 218 13.75 -8.20 6.90
CA TYR A 218 12.37 -7.89 7.25
C TYR A 218 11.84 -9.03 8.10
N THR A 219 12.14 -9.01 9.40
CA THR A 219 11.46 -9.88 10.36
C THR A 219 10.05 -9.33 10.53
N VAL A 220 9.10 -9.92 9.79
CA VAL A 220 7.67 -9.62 9.99
C VAL A 220 7.32 -10.07 11.41
N GLU A 221 7.27 -9.13 12.35
CA GLU A 221 6.71 -9.39 13.68
C GLU A 221 5.19 -9.58 13.53
N LEU A 222 4.81 -10.82 13.21
CA LEU A 222 3.40 -11.25 13.16
C LEU A 222 2.69 -11.03 14.52
N GLY A 223 3.44 -10.86 15.61
CA GLY A 223 2.94 -10.57 16.95
C GLY A 223 2.06 -9.32 17.05
N ALA A 224 2.44 -8.23 16.37
CA ALA A 224 1.67 -6.98 16.37
C ALA A 224 0.32 -7.12 15.63
N TRP A 225 0.22 -8.07 14.71
CA TRP A 225 -0.97 -8.29 13.89
C TRP A 225 -1.96 -9.32 14.46
N ARG A 226 -1.58 -10.08 15.50
CA ARG A 226 -2.45 -11.11 16.08
C ARG A 226 -3.77 -10.56 16.61
N ARG A 227 -3.73 -9.40 17.27
CA ARG A 227 -4.93 -8.73 17.84
C ARG A 227 -5.87 -8.16 16.76
N PRO A 228 -5.40 -7.37 15.78
CA PRO A 228 -6.27 -6.90 14.70
C PRO A 228 -6.77 -8.03 13.80
N ALA A 229 -5.96 -9.08 13.55
CA ALA A 229 -6.41 -10.25 12.80
C ALA A 229 -7.53 -11.04 13.52
N ALA A 230 -7.43 -11.21 14.85
CA ALA A 230 -8.47 -11.86 15.64
C ALA A 230 -9.79 -11.06 15.63
N LEU A 231 -9.72 -9.72 15.71
CA LEU A 231 -10.88 -8.84 15.59
C LEU A 231 -11.53 -8.93 14.21
N ALA A 232 -10.73 -8.91 13.14
CA ALA A 232 -11.23 -9.05 11.77
C ALA A 232 -11.90 -10.42 11.54
N ALA A 233 -11.30 -11.50 12.06
CA ALA A 233 -11.89 -12.84 11.99
C ALA A 233 -13.21 -12.93 12.77
N GLY A 234 -13.30 -12.29 13.94
CA GLY A 234 -14.54 -12.21 14.73
C GLY A 234 -15.65 -11.46 14.01
N LEU A 235 -15.33 -10.30 13.41
CA LEU A 235 -16.26 -9.51 12.59
C LEU A 235 -16.77 -10.28 11.38
N ALA A 236 -15.86 -10.93 10.63
CA ALA A 236 -16.21 -11.75 9.48
C ALA A 236 -17.13 -12.91 9.87
N SER A 237 -16.82 -13.60 10.98
CA SER A 237 -17.64 -14.70 11.50
C SER A 237 -19.04 -14.21 11.92
N GLY A 238 -19.13 -13.05 12.57
CA GLY A 238 -20.41 -12.43 12.93
C GLY A 238 -21.26 -12.07 11.70
N LEU A 239 -20.64 -11.52 10.66
CA LEU A 239 -21.30 -11.21 9.38
C LEU A 239 -21.83 -12.48 8.69
N VAL A 240 -21.05 -13.56 8.66
CA VAL A 240 -21.46 -14.84 8.08
C VAL A 240 -22.62 -15.45 8.88
N LEU A 241 -22.59 -15.39 10.21
CA LEU A 241 -23.69 -15.90 11.06
C LEU A 241 -24.99 -15.10 10.87
N LEU A 242 -24.90 -13.77 10.79
CA LEU A 242 -26.05 -12.90 10.54
C LEU A 242 -26.64 -13.12 9.14
N GLY A 243 -25.80 -13.22 8.11
CA GLY A 243 -26.24 -13.47 6.74
C GLY A 243 -26.77 -14.89 6.49
N GLY A 244 -26.19 -15.90 7.15
CA GLY A 244 -26.63 -17.28 7.06
C GLY A 244 -28.00 -17.52 7.71
N ALA A 245 -28.27 -16.86 8.85
CA ALA A 245 -29.54 -16.99 9.56
C ALA A 245 -30.72 -16.38 8.78
N SER A 246 -30.52 -15.24 8.10
CA SER A 246 -31.56 -14.64 7.25
C SER A 246 -31.78 -15.46 5.97
N GLY A 247 -30.72 -15.91 5.30
CA GLY A 247 -30.83 -16.71 4.08
C GLY A 247 -31.59 -18.02 4.27
N LEU A 248 -31.37 -18.72 5.39
CA LEU A 248 -32.10 -19.95 5.72
C LEU A 248 -33.59 -19.71 6.01
N ARG A 249 -33.93 -18.57 6.61
CA ARG A 249 -35.32 -18.19 6.90
C ARG A 249 -36.06 -17.86 5.60
N ASP A 250 -35.44 -17.07 4.73
CA ASP A 250 -36.04 -16.63 3.48
C ASP A 250 -36.23 -17.80 2.50
N TRP A 251 -35.29 -18.75 2.47
CA TRP A 251 -35.44 -19.97 1.68
C TRP A 251 -36.62 -20.83 2.13
N ARG A 252 -36.77 -21.07 3.45
CA ARG A 252 -37.92 -21.82 4.00
C ARG A 252 -39.26 -21.12 3.77
N VAL A 253 -39.26 -19.79 3.76
CA VAL A 253 -40.47 -18.99 3.50
C VAL A 253 -40.84 -19.07 2.02
N ALA A 254 -39.86 -18.98 1.11
CA ALA A 254 -40.09 -19.13 -0.33
C ALA A 254 -40.70 -20.50 -0.67
N GLU A 255 -40.18 -21.57 -0.09
CA GLU A 255 -40.64 -22.94 -0.34
C GLU A 255 -42.09 -23.17 0.13
N ARG A 256 -42.50 -22.54 1.24
CA ARG A 256 -43.90 -22.54 1.69
C ARG A 256 -44.84 -21.82 0.73
N TYR A 257 -44.41 -20.66 0.21
CA TYR A 257 -45.22 -19.90 -0.75
C TYR A 257 -45.33 -20.62 -2.09
N GLU A 258 -44.27 -21.28 -2.55
CA GLU A 258 -44.28 -22.08 -3.78
C GLU A 258 -45.23 -23.27 -3.65
N THR A 259 -45.11 -24.03 -2.55
CA THR A 259 -46.02 -25.15 -2.27
C THR A 259 -47.48 -24.70 -2.18
N THR A 260 -47.75 -23.56 -1.53
CA THR A 260 -49.11 -23.00 -1.42
C THR A 260 -49.65 -22.56 -2.79
N ALA A 261 -48.82 -21.93 -3.61
CA ALA A 261 -49.17 -21.52 -4.96
C ALA A 261 -49.45 -22.73 -5.86
N GLU A 262 -48.68 -23.81 -5.74
CA GLU A 262 -48.90 -25.07 -6.45
C GLU A 262 -50.23 -25.74 -6.11
N ILE A 263 -50.55 -25.81 -4.81
CA ILE A 263 -51.80 -26.40 -4.33
C ILE A 263 -52.99 -25.58 -4.83
N LEU A 264 -52.93 -24.25 -4.68
CA LEU A 264 -53.99 -23.35 -5.15
C LEU A 264 -54.17 -23.45 -6.66
N HIS A 265 -53.08 -23.50 -7.42
CA HIS A 265 -53.14 -23.62 -8.88
C HIS A 265 -53.76 -24.95 -9.33
N LYS A 266 -53.34 -26.08 -8.74
CA LYS A 266 -53.93 -27.40 -9.04
C LYS A 266 -55.41 -27.47 -8.70
N SER A 267 -55.86 -26.77 -7.66
CA SER A 267 -57.29 -26.70 -7.29
C SER A 267 -58.13 -25.90 -8.29
N ALA A 268 -57.56 -24.84 -8.89
CA ALA A 268 -58.27 -23.98 -9.84
C ALA A 268 -58.19 -24.47 -11.29
N PHE A 269 -57.11 -25.15 -11.68
CA PHE A 269 -56.84 -25.63 -13.03
C PHE A 269 -56.45 -27.12 -13.05
N PRO A 270 -57.39 -28.04 -12.77
CA PRO A 270 -57.11 -29.47 -12.62
C PRO A 270 -56.66 -30.19 -13.91
N THR A 271 -56.81 -29.55 -15.07
CA THR A 271 -56.41 -30.08 -16.39
C THR A 271 -55.01 -29.62 -16.84
N PHE A 272 -54.29 -28.84 -16.04
CA PHE A 272 -52.94 -28.35 -16.38
C PHE A 272 -51.83 -29.25 -15.80
N GLU A 273 -50.99 -29.82 -16.67
CA GLU A 273 -49.88 -30.73 -16.30
C GLU A 273 -48.47 -30.12 -16.41
N GLY A 274 -48.36 -28.80 -16.61
CA GLY A 274 -47.06 -28.11 -16.78
C GLY A 274 -46.37 -27.69 -15.47
N GLY A 275 -45.04 -27.57 -15.49
CA GLY A 275 -44.24 -27.13 -14.33
C GLY A 275 -44.18 -25.61 -14.11
N ASP A 276 -44.45 -24.79 -15.14
CA ASP A 276 -44.44 -23.33 -15.02
C ASP A 276 -45.85 -22.76 -14.75
N ILE A 277 -46.22 -22.76 -13.48
CA ILE A 277 -47.49 -22.22 -12.98
C ILE A 277 -47.61 -20.72 -13.21
N ARG A 278 -46.52 -19.96 -13.05
CA ARG A 278 -46.52 -18.50 -13.20
C ARG A 278 -46.73 -18.09 -14.65
N GLY A 279 -46.08 -18.81 -15.58
CA GLY A 279 -46.28 -18.64 -17.01
C GLY A 279 -47.72 -18.94 -17.43
N HIS A 280 -48.33 -20.01 -16.88
CA HIS A 280 -49.70 -20.38 -17.19
C HIS A 280 -50.72 -19.31 -16.80
N VAL A 281 -50.67 -18.83 -15.54
CA VAL A 281 -51.59 -17.79 -15.04
C VAL A 281 -51.43 -16.48 -15.82
N ARG A 282 -50.19 -16.08 -16.13
CA ARG A 282 -49.94 -14.90 -16.99
C ARG A 282 -50.52 -15.08 -18.38
N GLY A 283 -50.42 -16.29 -18.95
CA GLY A 283 -51.02 -16.63 -20.23
C GLY A 283 -52.54 -16.48 -20.22
N LEU A 284 -53.21 -17.00 -19.19
CA LEU A 284 -54.67 -16.90 -19.02
C LEU A 284 -55.15 -15.44 -18.86
N LEU A 285 -54.43 -14.65 -18.06
CA LEU A 285 -54.72 -13.23 -17.89
C LEU A 285 -54.54 -12.46 -19.21
N ALA A 286 -53.49 -12.77 -19.96
CA ALA A 286 -53.24 -12.17 -21.27
C ALA A 286 -54.28 -12.61 -22.31
N SER A 287 -54.75 -13.86 -22.29
CA SER A 287 -55.83 -14.31 -23.19
C SER A 287 -57.17 -13.66 -22.85
N GLY A 288 -57.51 -13.53 -21.56
CA GLY A 288 -58.73 -12.85 -21.12
C GLY A 288 -58.77 -11.38 -21.57
N ALA A 289 -57.65 -10.66 -21.41
CA ALA A 289 -57.51 -9.29 -21.89
C ALA A 289 -57.65 -9.17 -23.43
N LYS A 290 -57.12 -10.14 -24.18
CA LYS A 290 -57.22 -10.19 -25.65
C LYS A 290 -58.66 -10.44 -26.12
N THR A 291 -59.41 -11.33 -25.46
CA THR A 291 -60.81 -11.60 -25.81
C THR A 291 -61.72 -10.41 -25.50
N ALA A 292 -61.49 -9.69 -24.40
CA ALA A 292 -62.21 -8.46 -24.08
C ALA A 292 -62.00 -7.38 -25.14
N GLY A 293 -60.76 -7.19 -25.62
CA GLY A 293 -60.45 -6.22 -26.67
C GLY A 293 -61.12 -6.54 -28.02
N PHE A 294 -61.22 -7.83 -28.38
CA PHE A 294 -61.93 -8.28 -29.59
C PHE A 294 -63.43 -7.94 -29.56
N LEU A 295 -64.09 -8.19 -28.44
CA LEU A 295 -65.53 -7.95 -28.29
C LEU A 295 -65.86 -6.45 -28.33
N ASP A 296 -65.05 -5.61 -27.67
CA ASP A 296 -65.24 -4.14 -27.68
C ASP A 296 -65.12 -3.57 -29.10
N MET A 297 -64.12 -4.00 -29.88
CA MET A 297 -63.99 -3.54 -31.26
C MET A 297 -65.13 -4.03 -32.16
N THR A 298 -65.55 -5.29 -32.00
CA THR A 298 -66.64 -5.85 -32.81
C THR A 298 -67.93 -5.06 -32.57
N ALA A 299 -68.18 -4.62 -31.33
CA ALA A 299 -69.31 -3.75 -31.02
C ALA A 299 -69.18 -2.38 -31.71
N ARG A 300 -67.99 -1.76 -31.72
CA ARG A 300 -67.76 -0.45 -32.38
C ARG A 300 -67.89 -0.51 -33.90
N LEU A 301 -67.37 -1.57 -34.53
CA LEU A 301 -67.53 -1.80 -35.97
C LEU A 301 -68.99 -2.03 -36.36
N THR A 302 -69.75 -2.72 -35.51
CA THR A 302 -71.19 -2.95 -35.72
C THR A 302 -71.97 -1.64 -35.62
N ALA A 303 -71.70 -0.80 -34.61
CA ALA A 303 -72.31 0.52 -34.47
C ALA A 303 -72.01 1.45 -35.67
N GLY A 304 -70.79 1.39 -36.21
CA GLY A 304 -70.43 2.11 -37.43
C GLY A 304 -71.15 1.60 -38.68
N LEU A 305 -71.47 0.30 -38.76
CA LEU A 305 -72.20 -0.28 -39.88
C LEU A 305 -73.68 0.12 -39.87
N GLU A 306 -74.30 0.17 -38.70
CA GLU A 306 -75.69 0.60 -38.53
C GLU A 306 -75.90 2.09 -38.90
N ALA A 307 -74.88 2.92 -38.75
CA ALA A 307 -74.93 4.34 -39.11
C ALA A 307 -74.84 4.61 -40.62
N HIS A 308 -74.49 3.62 -41.44
CA HIS A 308 -74.27 3.77 -42.88
C HIS A 308 -74.98 2.67 -43.69
N GLU A 309 -76.17 2.99 -44.21
CA GLU A 309 -76.91 2.09 -45.10
C GLU A 309 -76.23 1.95 -46.48
N GLY A 310 -76.05 0.72 -46.96
CA GLY A 310 -75.46 0.42 -48.27
C GLY A 310 -74.03 -0.15 -48.25
N VAL A 311 -73.54 -0.54 -47.07
CA VAL A 311 -72.23 -1.18 -46.86
C VAL A 311 -72.43 -2.49 -46.09
N SER A 312 -71.75 -3.57 -46.48
CA SER A 312 -71.78 -4.86 -45.76
C SER A 312 -70.36 -5.40 -45.52
N ILE A 313 -70.17 -6.05 -44.37
CA ILE A 313 -68.90 -6.67 -43.98
C ILE A 313 -69.05 -8.18 -44.08
N GLU A 314 -68.22 -8.85 -44.90
CA GLU A 314 -68.34 -10.29 -45.12
C GLU A 314 -67.42 -11.13 -44.23
N ARG A 315 -66.28 -10.57 -43.82
CA ARG A 315 -65.27 -11.30 -43.05
C ARG A 315 -64.54 -10.34 -42.14
N ILE A 316 -64.35 -10.74 -40.88
CA ILE A 316 -63.54 -10.05 -39.89
C ILE A 316 -62.48 -11.03 -39.38
N ARG A 317 -61.21 -10.61 -39.37
CA ARG A 317 -60.08 -11.33 -38.80
C ARG A 317 -59.41 -10.46 -37.77
N PHE A 318 -59.22 -10.98 -36.56
CA PHE A 318 -58.51 -10.28 -35.48
C PHE A 318 -57.12 -10.86 -35.27
N ASP A 319 -56.11 -9.98 -35.27
CA ASP A 319 -54.75 -10.30 -34.85
C ASP A 319 -54.51 -9.74 -33.44
N ALA A 320 -54.63 -10.61 -32.44
CA ALA A 320 -54.44 -10.26 -31.03
C ALA A 320 -52.98 -9.91 -30.66
N GLY A 321 -52.01 -10.19 -31.54
CA GLY A 321 -50.61 -9.83 -31.34
C GLY A 321 -50.32 -8.38 -31.75
N ARG A 322 -51.02 -7.87 -32.76
CA ARG A 322 -50.85 -6.49 -33.27
C ARG A 322 -51.99 -5.54 -32.90
N GLY A 323 -53.08 -6.06 -32.33
CA GLY A 323 -54.27 -5.27 -32.01
C GLY A 323 -54.95 -4.72 -33.28
N GLN A 324 -54.78 -5.40 -34.41
CA GLN A 324 -55.29 -4.99 -35.71
C GLN A 324 -56.43 -5.91 -36.15
N TYR A 325 -57.41 -5.33 -36.81
CA TYR A 325 -58.57 -6.02 -37.36
C TYR A 325 -58.52 -5.88 -38.87
N THR A 326 -58.53 -7.00 -39.59
CA THR A 326 -58.63 -6.98 -41.05
C THR A 326 -60.03 -7.41 -41.43
N PHE A 327 -60.75 -6.59 -42.19
CA PHE A 327 -62.11 -6.89 -42.59
C PHE A 327 -62.36 -6.54 -44.05
N SER A 328 -63.21 -7.32 -44.70
CA SER A 328 -63.57 -7.12 -46.11
C SER A 328 -64.94 -6.46 -46.21
N ILE A 329 -64.97 -5.34 -46.93
CA ILE A 329 -66.16 -4.50 -47.10
C ILE A 329 -66.66 -4.63 -48.53
N LYS A 330 -67.99 -4.67 -48.69
CA LYS A 330 -68.68 -4.50 -49.97
C LYS A 330 -69.61 -3.29 -49.94
N SER A 331 -69.60 -2.50 -51.01
CA SER A 331 -70.57 -1.43 -51.22
C SER A 331 -70.94 -1.30 -52.69
N ALA A 332 -72.14 -0.74 -52.95
CA ALA A 332 -72.58 -0.41 -54.30
C ALA A 332 -71.86 0.81 -54.90
N SER A 333 -71.20 1.64 -54.06
CA SER A 333 -70.48 2.84 -54.51
C SER A 333 -69.14 3.01 -53.79
N ASP A 334 -68.15 3.51 -54.52
CA ASP A 334 -66.82 3.86 -53.98
C ASP A 334 -66.91 4.92 -52.88
N ALA A 335 -67.78 5.93 -53.08
CA ALA A 335 -68.08 6.95 -52.08
C ALA A 335 -68.65 6.39 -50.77
N GLY A 336 -69.38 5.28 -50.82
CA GLY A 336 -69.91 4.61 -49.64
C GLY A 336 -68.84 3.98 -48.76
N ILE A 337 -67.75 3.48 -49.36
CA ILE A 337 -66.64 2.86 -48.62
C ILE A 337 -65.80 3.93 -47.92
N GLU A 338 -65.50 5.05 -48.60
CA GLU A 338 -64.79 6.18 -48.00
C GLU A 338 -65.62 6.91 -46.92
N ALA A 339 -66.94 7.02 -47.11
CA ALA A 339 -67.84 7.55 -46.09
C ALA A 339 -67.84 6.68 -44.82
N PHE A 340 -67.91 5.36 -44.98
CA PHE A 340 -67.82 4.41 -43.86
C PHE A 340 -66.45 4.46 -43.17
N ARG A 341 -65.34 4.52 -43.93
CA ARG A 341 -63.99 4.69 -43.39
C ARG A 341 -63.86 5.93 -42.52
N THR A 342 -64.38 7.06 -43.00
CA THR A 342 -64.33 8.34 -42.28
C THR A 342 -65.25 8.32 -41.07
N GLY A 343 -66.42 7.69 -41.19
CA GLY A 343 -67.40 7.54 -40.10
C GLY A 343 -66.90 6.66 -38.95
N LEU A 344 -66.10 5.63 -39.22
CA LEU A 344 -65.51 4.78 -38.18
C LEU A 344 -64.62 5.55 -37.17
N ALA A 345 -64.01 6.66 -37.59
CA ALA A 345 -63.24 7.52 -36.69
C ALA A 345 -64.09 8.10 -35.56
N ALA A 346 -65.38 8.38 -35.81
CA ALA A 346 -66.31 8.86 -34.78
C ALA A 346 -66.61 7.82 -33.69
N PHE A 347 -66.40 6.53 -33.99
CA PHE A 347 -66.53 5.41 -33.05
C PHE A 347 -65.18 5.00 -32.44
N GLY A 348 -64.14 5.83 -32.59
CA GLY A 348 -62.82 5.59 -32.01
C GLY A 348 -62.04 4.48 -32.71
N VAL A 349 -62.30 4.26 -34.01
CA VAL A 349 -61.63 3.25 -34.82
C VAL A 349 -60.95 3.92 -36.01
N GLU A 350 -59.63 3.78 -36.11
CA GLU A 350 -58.88 4.25 -37.27
C GLU A 350 -58.78 3.13 -38.30
N ALA A 351 -59.33 3.36 -39.49
CA ALA A 351 -59.33 2.40 -40.59
C ALA A 351 -58.41 2.87 -41.73
N THR A 352 -57.46 2.01 -42.10
CA THR A 352 -56.54 2.19 -43.22
C THR A 352 -56.84 1.16 -44.31
N ASP A 353 -56.82 1.63 -45.56
CA ASP A 353 -56.98 0.76 -46.73
C ASP A 353 -55.69 -0.04 -46.97
N ASN A 354 -55.84 -1.33 -47.27
CA ASN A 354 -54.74 -2.26 -47.44
C ASN A 354 -54.63 -2.76 -48.88
N GLY A 355 -54.67 -1.83 -49.85
CA GLY A 355 -54.34 -2.12 -51.25
C GLY A 355 -55.35 -1.65 -52.30
N GLY A 356 -56.34 -0.82 -51.93
CA GLY A 356 -57.27 -0.21 -52.89
C GLY A 356 -58.52 -1.05 -53.15
N TYR A 357 -59.59 -0.39 -53.57
CA TYR A 357 -60.86 -1.03 -53.90
C TYR A 357 -60.83 -1.65 -55.30
N ARG A 358 -61.36 -2.88 -55.45
CA ARG A 358 -61.53 -3.51 -56.76
C ARG A 358 -63.01 -3.68 -57.08
N ARG A 359 -63.40 -3.26 -58.29
CA ARG A 359 -64.75 -3.48 -58.81
C ARG A 359 -64.88 -4.95 -59.23
N THR A 360 -65.79 -5.68 -58.60
CA THR A 360 -66.12 -7.06 -58.93
C THR A 360 -67.58 -7.11 -59.34
N GLY A 361 -67.85 -7.07 -60.65
CA GLY A 361 -69.21 -6.94 -61.17
C GLY A 361 -69.80 -5.54 -60.92
N ASP A 362 -70.98 -5.47 -60.30
CA ASP A 362 -71.68 -4.22 -60.00
C ASP A 362 -71.48 -3.72 -58.56
N GLN A 363 -70.50 -4.27 -57.84
CA GLN A 363 -70.15 -3.90 -56.47
C GLN A 363 -68.65 -3.68 -56.32
N TRP A 364 -68.30 -2.81 -55.38
CA TRP A 364 -66.93 -2.49 -54.98
C TRP A 364 -66.56 -3.31 -53.74
N VAL A 365 -65.41 -3.99 -53.80
CA VAL A 365 -64.89 -4.80 -52.70
C VAL A 365 -63.53 -4.27 -52.28
N GLY A 366 -63.36 -4.06 -50.98
CA GLY A 366 -62.10 -3.62 -50.37
C GLY A 366 -61.69 -4.51 -49.21
N GLU A 367 -60.39 -4.51 -48.89
CA GLU A 367 -59.85 -5.08 -47.65
C GLU A 367 -59.24 -3.95 -46.83
N MET A 368 -59.70 -3.80 -45.59
CA MET A 368 -59.31 -2.70 -44.72
C MET A 368 -58.73 -3.24 -43.41
N THR A 369 -57.75 -2.52 -42.88
CA THR A 369 -57.21 -2.75 -41.54
C THR A 369 -57.68 -1.67 -40.59
N ALA A 370 -58.37 -2.05 -39.51
CA ALA A 370 -58.79 -1.17 -38.43
C ALA A 370 -57.96 -1.37 -37.18
N ARG A 371 -57.76 -0.29 -36.42
CA ARG A 371 -57.18 -0.30 -35.08
C ARG A 371 -58.02 0.60 -34.15
N ALA A 372 -58.12 0.23 -32.88
CA ALA A 372 -58.69 1.14 -31.87
C ALA A 372 -57.73 2.33 -31.68
N LEU A 373 -58.31 3.54 -31.64
CA LEU A 373 -57.59 4.75 -31.24
C LEU A 373 -57.27 4.76 -29.75
#